data_AF-A0A222FF72-F1
#
_entry.id   AF-A0A222FF72-F1
#
_cell.length_a   1.000
_cell.length_b   1.000
_cell.length_c   1.000
_cell.angle_alpha   90.00
_cell.angle_beta   90.00
_cell.angle_gamma   90.00
#
_symmetry.space_group_name_H-M   'P 1'
#
loop_
_entity.id
_entity.type
_entity.pdbx_description
1 polymer ?
#
loop_
_entity_poly.entity_id
_entity_poly.type
_entity_poly.pdbx_seq_one_letter_code
_entity_poly.pdbx_strand_id
1 'polypeptide(L)'
;MKRLIYDKAADSDPLRMALKKRGVDLICPHRRNRRKAPLQDGRKLRRYDRRWKVERTFAWLGNYRRLVVRWERKLSMYRAFFHAACMMIVLKKL
;
A
#
# COMPACT_ATOMS: atom_id res chain seq x y z
N MET A 1 13.04 -6.89 14.00
CA MET A 1 12.96 -5.57 13.33
C MET A 1 11.67 -5.52 12.50
N LYS A 2 10.81 -4.51 12.72
CA LYS A 2 9.58 -4.34 11.92
C LYS A 2 9.94 -3.81 10.53
N ARG A 3 9.13 -4.13 9.51
CA ARG A 3 9.36 -3.71 8.12
C ARG A 3 8.17 -2.90 7.64
N LEU A 4 8.42 -1.75 7.03
CA LEU A 4 7.41 -0.88 6.45
C LEU A 4 7.65 -0.80 4.94
N ILE A 5 6.70 -1.28 4.15
CA ILE A 5 6.72 -1.11 2.70
C ILE A 5 5.91 0.15 2.40
N TYR A 6 6.52 1.11 1.70
CA TYR A 6 5.86 2.36 1.34
C TYR A 6 6.18 2.75 -0.10
N ASP A 7 5.41 3.69 -0.63
CA ASP A 7 5.63 4.19 -1.98
C ASP A 7 6.91 5.01 -2.09
N LYS A 8 7.19 5.42 -3.32
CA LYS A 8 8.32 6.28 -3.69
C LYS A 8 8.25 7.69 -3.07
N ALA A 9 7.09 8.13 -2.59
CA ALA A 9 6.94 9.42 -1.95
C ALA A 9 7.68 9.44 -0.59
N ALA A 10 7.82 8.30 0.09
CA ALA A 10 8.60 8.17 1.33
C ALA A 10 10.13 8.10 1.14
N ASP A 11 10.66 8.36 -0.06
CA ASP A 11 12.11 8.47 -0.26
C ASP A 11 12.68 9.73 0.42
N SER A 12 13.05 9.57 1.69
CA SER A 12 13.61 10.62 2.56
C SER A 12 14.60 10.02 3.56
N ASP A 13 15.82 10.56 3.60
CA ASP A 13 16.87 10.05 4.50
C ASP A 13 16.57 10.32 5.97
N PRO A 14 16.11 11.53 6.38
CA PRO A 14 15.68 11.77 7.75
C PRO A 14 14.60 10.79 8.20
N LEU A 15 13.62 10.50 7.33
CA LEU A 15 12.56 9.53 7.62
C LEU A 15 13.12 8.12 7.82
N ARG A 16 14.02 7.69 6.93
CA ARG A 16 14.67 6.38 7.01
C ARG A 16 15.48 6.23 8.30
N MET A 17 16.21 7.26 8.71
CA MET A 17 16.98 7.28 9.96
C MET A 17 16.06 7.25 11.19
N ALA A 18 15.00 8.07 11.21
CA ALA A 18 14.03 8.10 12.29
C ALA A 18 13.32 6.74 12.48
N LEU A 19 12.93 6.09 11.39
CA LEU A 19 12.33 4.76 11.42
C LEU A 19 13.33 3.70 11.88
N LYS A 20 14.59 3.78 11.40
CA LYS A 20 15.65 2.87 11.83
C LYS A 20 15.93 2.97 13.33
N LYS A 21 15.93 4.19 13.89
CA LYS A 21 16.05 4.44 15.35
C LYS A 21 14.89 3.78 16.14
N ARG A 22 13.71 3.67 15.54
CA ARG A 22 12.54 2.97 16.11
C ARG A 22 12.52 1.46 15.80
N GLY A 23 13.59 0.90 15.22
CA GLY A 23 13.67 -0.52 14.85
C GLY A 23 12.76 -0.90 13.68
N VAL A 24 12.41 0.06 12.82
CA VAL A 24 11.60 -0.13 11.61
C VAL A 24 12.46 0.05 10.36
N ASP A 25 12.45 -0.94 9.48
CA ASP A 25 13.14 -0.91 8.20
C ASP A 25 12.19 -0.38 7.11
N LEU A 26 12.50 0.79 6.55
CA LEU A 26 11.73 1.37 5.44
C LEU A 26 12.17 0.76 4.11
N ILE A 27 11.23 0.08 3.44
CA ILE A 27 11.41 -0.48 2.11
C ILE A 27 10.60 0.39 1.13
N CYS A 28 11.29 1.28 0.42
CA CYS A 28 10.72 2.12 -0.61
C CYS A 28 11.74 2.31 -1.74
N PRO A 29 11.31 2.40 -3.01
CA PRO A 29 12.20 2.70 -4.12
C PRO A 29 12.75 4.13 -4.00
N HIS A 30 13.97 4.35 -4.50
CA HIS A 30 14.54 5.70 -4.57
C HIS A 30 13.98 6.48 -5.77
N ARG A 31 13.85 7.81 -5.61
CA ARG A 31 13.43 8.73 -6.67
C ARG A 31 14.47 8.80 -7.79
N ARG A 32 14.01 8.89 -9.04
CA ARG A 32 14.91 8.91 -10.21
C ARG A 32 15.76 10.19 -10.23
N ASN A 33 15.21 11.30 -9.73
CA ASN A 33 15.87 12.60 -9.62
C ASN A 33 16.63 12.78 -8.29
N ARG A 34 16.84 11.71 -7.52
CA ARG A 34 17.58 11.77 -6.27
C ARG A 34 19.06 12.03 -6.56
N ARG A 35 19.63 13.06 -5.91
CA ARG A 35 21.06 13.40 -6.03
C ARG A 35 21.96 12.61 -5.06
N LYS A 36 21.42 12.19 -3.91
CA LYS A 36 22.15 11.47 -2.88
C LYS A 36 22.29 9.99 -3.22
N ALA A 37 23.41 9.39 -2.85
CA ALA A 37 23.62 7.96 -3.00
C ALA A 37 22.46 7.14 -2.37
N PRO A 38 22.09 6.02 -2.98
CA PRO A 38 21.07 5.13 -2.44
C PRO A 38 21.57 4.50 -1.13
N LEU A 39 20.67 4.42 -0.14
CA LEU A 39 20.97 3.85 1.19
C LEU A 39 20.65 2.35 1.28
N GLN A 40 20.21 1.73 0.17
CA GLN A 40 19.85 0.32 0.11
C GLN A 40 20.37 -0.33 -1.19
N ASP A 41 20.81 -1.57 -1.07
CA ASP A 41 21.33 -2.42 -2.17
C ASP A 41 20.21 -3.03 -3.06
N GLY A 42 18.98 -2.52 -2.99
CA GLY A 42 17.86 -2.98 -3.82
C GLY A 42 17.30 -4.39 -3.51
N ARG A 43 18.05 -5.30 -2.86
CA ARG A 43 17.57 -6.67 -2.52
C ARG A 43 16.24 -6.67 -1.75
N LYS A 44 16.07 -5.70 -0.86
CA LYS A 44 14.84 -5.53 -0.06
C LYS A 44 13.63 -5.11 -0.91
N LEU A 45 13.84 -4.52 -2.09
CA LEU A 45 12.78 -4.07 -3.01
C LEU A 45 12.03 -5.23 -3.67
N ARG A 46 12.57 -6.44 -3.74
CA ARG A 46 11.81 -7.64 -4.19
C ARG A 46 10.51 -7.83 -3.41
N ARG A 47 10.46 -7.31 -2.19
CA ARG A 47 9.28 -7.32 -1.32
C ARG A 47 8.31 -6.19 -1.66
N TYR A 48 8.83 -5.02 -2.07
CA TYR A 48 8.04 -3.91 -2.62
C TYR A 48 7.26 -4.35 -3.86
N ASP A 49 7.84 -5.21 -4.71
CA ASP A 49 7.15 -5.70 -5.91
C ASP A 49 5.83 -6.39 -5.58
N ARG A 50 5.66 -7.00 -4.40
CA ARG A 50 4.40 -7.65 -4.01
C ARG A 50 3.26 -6.66 -3.72
N ARG A 51 3.56 -5.36 -3.62
CA ARG A 51 2.58 -4.28 -3.38
C ARG A 51 1.51 -4.21 -4.47
N TRP A 52 1.82 -4.63 -5.70
CA TRP A 52 0.84 -4.65 -6.79
C TRP A 52 -0.42 -5.44 -6.43
N LYS A 53 -0.31 -6.46 -5.57
CA LYS A 53 -1.49 -7.24 -5.13
C LYS A 53 -2.48 -6.37 -4.37
N VAL A 54 -1.98 -5.49 -3.51
CA VAL A 54 -2.80 -4.56 -2.72
C VAL A 54 -3.40 -3.49 -3.63
N GLU A 55 -2.60 -2.88 -4.49
CA GLU A 55 -3.07 -1.86 -5.44
C GLU A 55 -4.13 -2.41 -6.41
N ARG A 56 -3.92 -3.63 -6.92
CA ARG A 56 -4.91 -4.33 -7.76
C ARG A 56 -6.20 -4.61 -7.00
N THR A 57 -6.12 -4.99 -5.72
CA THR A 57 -7.31 -5.22 -4.90
C THR A 57 -8.11 -3.94 -4.72
N PHE A 58 -7.44 -2.80 -4.47
CA PHE A 58 -8.10 -1.50 -4.43
C PHE A 58 -8.71 -1.10 -5.77
N ALA A 59 -8.04 -1.38 -6.89
CA ALA A 59 -8.60 -1.13 -8.22
C ALA A 59 -9.89 -1.95 -8.46
N TRP A 60 -9.94 -3.22 -8.04
CA TRP A 60 -11.16 -4.04 -8.12
C TRP A 60 -12.29 -3.47 -7.26
N LEU A 61 -11.99 -3.04 -6.04
CA LEU A 61 -12.97 -2.39 -5.17
C LEU A 61 -13.46 -1.05 -5.77
N GLY A 62 -12.57 -0.33 -6.46
CA GLY A 62 -12.90 0.91 -7.17
C GLY A 62 -13.90 0.75 -8.32
N ASN A 63 -14.08 -0.47 -8.85
CA ASN A 63 -15.12 -0.73 -9.85
C ASN A 63 -16.53 -0.72 -9.26
N TYR A 64 -16.67 -0.78 -7.93
CA TYR A 64 -17.96 -0.69 -7.26
C TYR A 64 -18.21 0.75 -6.84
N ARG A 65 -18.98 1.50 -7.65
CA ARG A 65 -19.26 2.95 -7.44
C ARG A 65 -19.68 3.31 -6.01
N ARG A 66 -20.44 2.44 -5.33
CA ARG A 66 -20.89 2.64 -3.94
C ARG A 66 -19.74 2.63 -2.92
N LEU A 67 -18.58 2.05 -3.26
CA LEU A 67 -17.39 2.02 -2.42
C LEU A 67 -16.39 3.14 -2.72
N VAL A 68 -16.43 3.72 -3.92
CA VAL A 68 -15.55 4.84 -4.33
C VAL A 68 -15.87 6.09 -3.54
N VAL A 69 -17.15 6.47 -3.50
CA VAL A 69 -17.64 7.58 -2.68
C VAL A 69 -18.55 7.02 -1.61
N ARG A 70 -18.24 7.32 -0.35
CA ARG A 70 -19.03 6.86 0.79
C ARG A 70 -20.29 7.73 0.94
N TRP A 71 -21.39 7.27 0.36
CA TRP A 71 -22.72 7.87 0.52
C TRP A 71 -23.46 7.40 1.78
N GLU A 72 -23.04 6.27 2.35
CA GLU A 72 -23.73 5.64 3.47
C GLU A 72 -23.57 6.41 4.78
N ARG A 73 -24.69 6.83 5.38
CA ARG A 73 -24.72 7.51 6.69
C ARG A 73 -24.18 6.62 7.82
N LYS A 74 -24.56 5.33 7.83
CA LYS A 74 -24.15 4.37 8.86
C LYS A 74 -22.90 3.61 8.43
N LEU A 75 -21.91 3.51 9.31
CA LEU A 75 -20.70 2.72 9.06
C LEU A 75 -20.99 1.23 8.86
N SER A 76 -22.00 0.69 9.55
CA SER A 76 -22.43 -0.71 9.40
C SER A 76 -22.88 -1.03 7.97
N MET A 77 -23.62 -0.11 7.34
CA MET A 77 -24.09 -0.29 5.97
C MET A 77 -22.94 -0.27 4.96
N TYR A 78 -22.00 0.68 5.12
CA TYR A 78 -20.78 0.71 4.30
C TYR A 78 -19.97 -0.59 4.45
N ARG A 79 -19.81 -1.09 5.68
CA ARG A 79 -19.12 -2.36 5.95
C ARG A 79 -19.81 -3.54 5.25
N ALA A 80 -21.14 -3.61 5.29
CA ALA A 80 -21.89 -4.66 4.61
C ALA A 80 -21.63 -4.64 3.09
N PHE A 81 -21.67 -3.48 2.45
CA PHE A 81 -21.34 -3.35 1.02
C PHE A 81 -19.88 -3.68 0.71
N PHE A 82 -18.96 -3.32 1.59
CA PHE A 82 -17.56 -3.68 1.44
C PHE A 82 -17.38 -5.21 1.44
N HIS A 83 -17.98 -5.92 2.39
CA HIS A 83 -17.95 -7.38 2.43
C HIS A 83 -18.64 -8.02 1.24
N ALA A 84 -19.78 -7.49 0.79
CA ALA A 84 -20.46 -7.95 -0.42
C ALA A 84 -19.58 -7.80 -1.67
N ALA A 85 -18.85 -6.69 -1.80
CA ALA A 85 -17.89 -6.51 -2.89
C ALA A 85 -16.73 -7.50 -2.83
N CYS A 86 -16.16 -7.74 -1.64
CA CYS A 86 -15.14 -8.78 -1.46
C CYS A 86 -15.66 -10.16 -1.88
N MET A 87 -16.87 -10.54 -1.48
CA MET A 87 -17.50 -11.81 -1.87
C MET A 87 -17.65 -11.91 -3.39
N MET A 88 -18.16 -10.87 -4.05
CA MET A 88 -18.29 -10.84 -5.50
C MET A 88 -16.95 -10.92 -6.24
N ILE A 89 -15.89 -10.26 -5.71
CA ILE A 89 -14.55 -10.33 -6.30
C ILE A 89 -14.02 -11.76 -6.23
N VAL A 90 -14.18 -12.44 -5.09
CA VAL A 90 -13.74 -13.84 -4.92
C VAL A 90 -14.53 -14.76 -5.84
N LEU A 91 -15.87 -14.63 -5.87
CA LEU A 91 -16.74 -15.46 -6.73
C LEU A 91 -16.43 -15.32 -8.22
N LYS A 92 -16.05 -14.13 -8.69
CA LYS A 92 -15.65 -13.90 -10.10
C LYS A 92 -14.26 -14.44 -10.45
N LYS A 93 -13.50 -14.92 -9.46
CA LYS A 93 -12.10 -15.35 -9.61
C LYS A 93 -11.89 -16.83 -9.26
N LEU A 94 -12.91 -17.48 -8.71
CA LEU A 94 -13.09 -18.94 -8.75
C LEU A 94 -13.42 -19.35 -10.18
#